data_AF-A0A7C5RA85-F1
#
_entry.id   AF-A0A7C5RA85-F1
#
_cell.length_a   1.000
_cell.length_b   1.000
_cell.length_c   1.000
_cell.angle_alpha   90.00
_cell.angle_beta   90.00
_cell.angle_gamma   90.00
#
_symmetry.space_group_name_H-M   'P 1'
#
loop_
_entity.id
_entity.type
_entity.pdbx_description
1 polymer ?
#
loop_
_entity_poly.entity_id
_entity_poly.type
_entity_poly.pdbx_seq_one_letter_code
_entity_poly.pdbx_strand_id
1 'polypeptide(L)'
;ERKRDFNVRAVEIASRDSGIDEPRKDLWRNTALGCTYNSFDLPRYVLSFENRTLRDAAGAAPYDFLYILVNSNRYGGGGIFNLYATCFTGSPSKELAWQHDYVFVHEFGHSFAGLGDEYYSSNVAYTDFYPPGVEPWEPNITALADPEQLKWKALVEPDTPIPTPWDKAAYDSLEQLRTKIPRDNPEEYRRRLDEIQKQQVVLLHRQKYWGKVGAFEGAGYSSTGLYRPFLDCRMFSLRLVDFDPVCRAAIRRMIDFYAH
;
A
#
# COMPACT_ATOMS: atom_id res chain seq x y z
N GLU A 1 -4.16 -7.35 19.74
CA GLU A 1 -5.29 -8.24 20.08
C GLU A 1 -5.14 -9.64 19.46
N ARG A 2 -4.92 -9.75 18.14
CA ARG A 2 -4.83 -11.05 17.42
C ARG A 2 -3.42 -11.66 17.33
N LYS A 3 -2.47 -11.21 18.16
CA LYS A 3 -1.05 -11.64 18.08
C LYS A 3 -0.88 -13.16 18.25
N ARG A 4 -1.70 -13.77 19.10
CA ARG A 4 -1.65 -15.21 19.39
C ARG A 4 -2.07 -16.09 18.22
N ASP A 5 -2.71 -15.51 17.21
CA ASP A 5 -3.24 -16.24 16.04
C ASP A 5 -2.19 -16.33 14.91
N PHE A 6 -0.98 -15.78 15.13
CA PHE A 6 0.12 -15.80 14.17
C PHE A 6 1.33 -16.56 14.69
N ASN A 7 1.90 -17.40 13.85
CA ASN A 7 3.27 -17.88 13.97
C ASN A 7 4.15 -17.12 12.98
N VAL A 8 5.26 -16.53 13.45
CA VAL A 8 6.22 -15.83 12.60
C VAL A 8 7.55 -16.55 12.64
N ARG A 9 8.08 -16.92 11.47
CA ARG A 9 9.35 -17.63 11.32
C ARG A 9 10.23 -16.85 10.36
N ALA A 10 11.49 -16.64 10.74
CA ALA A 10 12.50 -16.12 9.84
C ALA A 10 13.22 -17.30 9.19
N VAL A 11 13.33 -17.29 7.86
CA VAL A 11 14.15 -18.24 7.10
C VAL A 11 15.35 -17.47 6.57
N GLU A 12 16.53 -17.76 7.10
CA GLU A 12 17.77 -17.11 6.69
C GLU A 12 18.33 -17.81 5.45
N ILE A 13 18.39 -17.08 4.33
CA ILE A 13 18.88 -17.60 3.06
C ILE A 13 20.09 -16.76 2.64
N ALA A 14 21.24 -17.42 2.52
CA ALA A 14 22.48 -16.75 2.13
C ALA A 14 22.45 -16.35 0.65
N SER A 15 22.69 -15.07 0.37
CA SER A 15 22.94 -14.56 -0.98
C SER A 15 24.44 -14.45 -1.22
N ARG A 16 24.90 -14.66 -2.47
CA ARG A 16 26.31 -14.52 -2.83
C ARG A 16 26.75 -13.06 -2.77
N ASP A 17 25.92 -12.17 -3.30
CA ASP A 17 26.19 -10.74 -3.33
C ASP A 17 25.26 -10.01 -2.34
N SER A 18 25.77 -8.95 -1.70
CA SER A 18 24.97 -8.04 -0.88
C SER A 18 24.21 -7.05 -1.77
N GLY A 19 22.95 -6.76 -1.43
CA GLY A 19 22.11 -5.81 -2.16
C GLY A 19 20.96 -6.49 -2.90
N ILE A 20 20.56 -5.86 -4.01
CA ILE A 20 19.47 -6.25 -4.91
C ILE A 20 19.77 -5.70 -6.31
N ASP A 21 19.16 -6.27 -7.36
CA ASP A 21 19.21 -5.74 -8.72
C ASP A 21 18.59 -4.34 -8.81
N GLU A 22 19.30 -3.43 -9.49
CA GLU A 22 18.82 -2.12 -9.91
C GLU A 22 19.06 -1.94 -11.43
N PRO A 23 18.21 -2.52 -12.31
CA PRO A 23 18.45 -2.57 -13.75
C PRO A 23 18.67 -1.19 -14.40
N ARG A 24 17.95 -0.15 -13.96
CA ARG A 24 18.12 1.22 -14.48
C ARG A 24 19.45 1.89 -14.09
N LYS A 25 20.21 1.29 -13.17
CA LYS A 25 21.57 1.70 -12.81
C LYS A 25 22.63 0.74 -13.34
N ASP A 26 22.24 -0.22 -14.18
CA ASP A 26 23.09 -1.32 -14.65
C ASP A 26 23.76 -2.09 -13.49
N LEU A 27 23.02 -2.29 -12.39
CA LEU A 27 23.49 -3.00 -11.22
C LEU A 27 22.78 -4.34 -11.10
N TRP A 28 23.54 -5.44 -11.22
CA TRP A 28 23.06 -6.81 -11.12
C TRP A 28 23.79 -7.54 -9.99
N ARG A 29 23.05 -8.26 -9.16
CA ARG A 29 23.47 -8.93 -7.92
C ARG A 29 23.01 -10.38 -7.94
N ASN A 30 23.94 -11.30 -7.70
CA ASN A 30 23.59 -12.70 -7.51
C ASN A 30 23.04 -12.93 -6.10
N THR A 31 21.74 -12.72 -5.97
CA THR A 31 20.98 -12.90 -4.73
C THR A 31 20.15 -14.19 -4.79
N ALA A 32 19.96 -14.83 -3.64
CA ALA A 32 19.34 -16.15 -3.57
C ALA A 32 17.89 -16.17 -4.08
N LEU A 33 17.18 -15.05 -3.97
CA LEU A 33 15.77 -14.93 -4.34
C LEU A 33 15.55 -14.04 -5.57
N GLY A 34 16.61 -13.53 -6.21
CA GLY A 34 16.49 -12.78 -7.48
C GLY A 34 15.50 -11.60 -7.44
N CYS A 35 15.42 -10.89 -6.31
CA CYS A 35 14.57 -9.69 -6.25
C CYS A 35 15.16 -8.58 -7.14
N THR A 36 14.29 -7.78 -7.75
CA THR A 36 14.69 -6.64 -8.57
C THR A 36 13.79 -5.43 -8.37
N TYR A 37 14.37 -4.22 -8.33
CA TYR A 37 13.62 -3.00 -8.60
C TYR A 37 13.15 -2.96 -10.07
N ASN A 38 12.37 -1.95 -10.43
CA ASN A 38 11.98 -1.72 -11.82
C ASN A 38 11.06 -2.80 -12.40
N SER A 39 10.39 -3.59 -11.56
CA SER A 39 9.39 -4.56 -12.01
C SER A 39 8.26 -3.85 -12.76
N PHE A 40 7.91 -4.35 -13.95
CA PHE A 40 6.95 -3.72 -14.88
C PHE A 40 7.26 -2.23 -15.17
N ASP A 41 8.54 -1.89 -15.24
CA ASP A 41 9.05 -0.54 -15.47
C ASP A 41 8.75 0.49 -14.36
N LEU A 42 8.20 0.05 -13.21
CA LEU A 42 7.94 0.91 -12.06
C LEU A 42 9.19 1.06 -11.19
N PRO A 43 9.74 2.28 -11.00
CA PRO A 43 11.03 2.46 -10.34
C PRO A 43 11.19 1.86 -8.94
N ARG A 44 10.10 1.71 -8.20
CA ARG A 44 10.14 1.28 -6.79
C ARG A 44 9.44 -0.04 -6.53
N TYR A 45 8.92 -0.66 -7.59
CA TYR A 45 8.23 -1.93 -7.47
C TYR A 45 9.25 -3.06 -7.44
N VAL A 46 9.27 -3.77 -6.31
CA VAL A 46 10.23 -4.82 -6.02
C VAL A 46 9.53 -6.17 -6.00
N LEU A 47 9.90 -7.04 -6.94
CA LEU A 47 9.38 -8.41 -7.03
C LEU A 47 10.55 -9.39 -7.19
N SER A 48 10.28 -10.65 -6.87
CA SER A 48 11.05 -11.81 -7.31
C SER A 48 10.28 -12.57 -8.39
N PHE A 49 10.94 -12.87 -9.50
CA PHE A 49 10.38 -13.75 -10.54
C PHE A 49 10.79 -15.22 -10.33
N GLU A 50 11.61 -15.49 -9.32
CA GLU A 50 12.18 -16.81 -8.98
C GLU A 50 11.23 -17.63 -8.11
N ASN A 51 9.98 -17.82 -8.55
CA ASN A 51 8.93 -18.41 -7.71
C ASN A 51 9.29 -19.83 -7.21
N ARG A 52 9.93 -20.68 -8.02
CA ARG A 52 10.35 -22.02 -7.56
C ARG A 52 11.37 -21.91 -6.43
N THR A 53 12.45 -21.16 -6.64
CA THR A 53 13.52 -20.97 -5.64
C THR A 53 12.97 -20.39 -4.34
N LEU A 54 12.08 -19.41 -4.43
CA LEU A 54 11.39 -18.83 -3.27
C LEU A 54 10.61 -19.89 -2.48
N ARG A 55 9.82 -20.73 -3.17
CA ARG A 55 8.99 -21.75 -2.53
C ARG A 55 9.82 -22.89 -1.94
N ASP A 56 10.89 -23.30 -2.62
CA ASP A 56 11.84 -24.31 -2.13
C ASP A 56 12.51 -23.83 -0.83
N ALA A 57 12.96 -22.57 -0.80
CA ALA A 57 13.59 -22.01 0.39
C ALA A 57 12.58 -21.81 1.54
N ALA A 58 11.39 -21.28 1.25
CA ALA A 58 10.33 -21.12 2.23
C ALA A 58 9.87 -22.45 2.84
N GLY A 59 9.94 -23.54 2.08
CA GLY A 59 9.61 -24.90 2.53
C GLY A 59 10.46 -25.42 3.70
N ALA A 60 11.53 -24.70 4.09
CA ALA A 60 12.29 -24.97 5.30
C ALA A 60 11.47 -24.83 6.60
N ALA A 61 10.30 -24.19 6.53
CA ALA A 61 9.38 -24.07 7.65
C ALA A 61 7.91 -24.14 7.19
N PRO A 62 6.97 -24.59 8.04
CA PRO A 62 5.54 -24.44 7.74
C PRO A 62 5.17 -22.95 7.58
N TYR A 63 4.49 -22.61 6.48
CA TYR A 63 4.05 -21.25 6.19
C TYR A 63 2.74 -21.24 5.39
N ASP A 64 1.95 -20.18 5.57
CA ASP A 64 0.77 -19.86 4.76
C ASP A 64 1.00 -18.58 3.93
N PHE A 65 1.73 -17.61 4.50
CA PHE A 65 2.04 -16.31 3.89
C PHE A 65 3.54 -16.08 3.83
N LEU A 66 3.99 -15.35 2.80
CA LEU A 66 5.39 -15.06 2.55
C LEU A 66 5.65 -13.56 2.54
N TYR A 67 6.74 -13.17 3.20
CA TYR A 67 7.27 -11.82 3.19
C TYR A 67 8.78 -11.86 2.94
N ILE A 68 9.25 -11.18 1.89
CA ILE A 68 10.67 -11.11 1.52
C ILE A 68 11.25 -9.78 2.01
N LEU A 69 12.28 -9.87 2.84
CA LEU A 69 13.05 -8.71 3.30
C LEU A 69 14.26 -8.49 2.39
N VAL A 70 14.35 -7.30 1.81
CA VAL A 70 15.36 -6.94 0.81
C VAL A 70 16.41 -6.03 1.42
N ASN A 71 17.67 -6.44 1.39
CA ASN A 71 18.80 -5.65 1.85
C ASN A 71 19.09 -4.47 0.90
N SER A 72 18.45 -3.32 1.13
CA SER A 72 18.61 -2.11 0.33
C SER A 72 18.24 -0.86 1.13
N ASN A 73 18.97 0.25 0.90
CA ASN A 73 18.62 1.57 1.45
C ASN A 73 17.64 2.36 0.57
N ARG A 74 17.25 1.83 -0.59
CA ARG A 74 16.35 2.52 -1.52
C ARG A 74 14.90 2.17 -1.20
N TYR A 75 14.05 3.19 -1.05
CA TYR A 75 12.62 3.02 -0.82
C TYR A 75 11.96 2.19 -1.95
N GLY A 76 11.32 1.07 -1.59
CA GLY A 76 10.54 0.23 -2.50
C GLY A 76 10.08 -1.09 -1.88
N GLY A 77 9.10 -1.70 -2.52
CA GLY A 77 8.38 -2.88 -2.03
C GLY A 77 7.33 -3.31 -3.03
N GLY A 78 6.44 -4.19 -2.59
CA GLY A 78 5.29 -4.66 -3.36
C GLY A 78 4.58 -5.80 -2.66
N GLY A 79 3.27 -5.90 -2.81
CA GLY A 79 2.45 -6.94 -2.20
C GLY A 79 1.39 -7.42 -3.18
N ILE A 80 1.27 -8.74 -3.32
CA ILE A 80 0.28 -9.38 -4.18
C ILE A 80 -0.45 -10.45 -3.36
N PHE A 81 -1.78 -10.40 -3.36
CA PHE A 81 -2.64 -11.28 -2.58
C PHE A 81 -2.30 -12.76 -2.80
N ASN A 82 -2.03 -13.49 -1.71
CA ASN A 82 -1.65 -14.92 -1.68
C ASN A 82 -0.39 -15.31 -2.49
N LEU A 83 0.41 -14.33 -2.96
CA LEU A 83 1.70 -14.59 -3.57
C LEU A 83 2.83 -14.38 -2.57
N TYR A 84 3.15 -13.11 -2.28
CA TYR A 84 4.08 -12.66 -1.24
C TYR A 84 4.02 -11.12 -1.14
N ALA A 85 4.67 -10.57 -0.11
CA ALA A 85 5.07 -9.16 -0.07
C ALA A 85 6.59 -8.98 0.00
N THR A 86 7.08 -7.79 -0.36
CA THR A 86 8.49 -7.40 -0.31
C THR A 86 8.64 -6.07 0.42
N CYS A 87 9.77 -5.87 1.10
CA CYS A 87 10.11 -4.59 1.73
C CYS A 87 11.62 -4.44 1.78
N PHE A 88 12.11 -3.27 1.41
CA PHE A 88 13.47 -2.84 1.72
C PHE A 88 13.68 -2.76 3.25
N THR A 89 14.87 -3.08 3.74
CA THR A 89 15.19 -3.07 5.18
C THR A 89 16.11 -1.93 5.63
N GLY A 90 16.84 -1.33 4.69
CA GLY A 90 17.75 -0.23 4.98
C GLY A 90 17.03 1.11 5.07
N SER A 91 17.77 2.16 5.40
CA SER A 91 17.27 3.54 5.34
C SER A 91 18.42 4.48 4.99
N PRO A 92 18.21 5.47 4.11
CA PRO A 92 19.24 6.43 3.78
C PRO A 92 19.51 7.42 4.92
N SER A 93 18.61 7.54 5.90
CA SER A 93 18.80 8.36 7.12
C SER A 93 17.87 7.94 8.26
N LYS A 94 18.12 8.43 9.49
CA LYS A 94 17.27 8.11 10.65
C LYS A 94 15.84 8.66 10.51
N GLU A 95 15.70 9.81 9.87
CA GLU A 95 14.43 10.51 9.66
C GLU A 95 13.51 9.79 8.67
N LEU A 96 14.05 8.88 7.85
CA LEU A 96 13.31 8.09 6.88
C LEU A 96 13.11 6.63 7.31
N ALA A 97 13.59 6.26 8.51
CA ALA A 97 13.44 4.90 9.03
C ALA A 97 11.96 4.47 9.08
N TRP A 98 11.03 5.36 9.43
CA TRP A 98 9.60 5.05 9.47
C TRP A 98 9.02 4.48 8.15
N GLN A 99 9.71 4.67 7.01
CA GLN A 99 9.25 4.17 5.72
C GLN A 99 9.26 2.64 5.63
N HIS A 100 10.17 1.93 6.32
CA HIS A 100 10.12 0.46 6.33
C HIS A 100 8.90 -0.04 7.11
N ASP A 101 8.56 0.61 8.24
CA ASP A 101 7.35 0.29 9.00
C ASP A 101 6.09 0.58 8.20
N TYR A 102 6.12 1.64 7.39
CA TYR A 102 5.05 1.96 6.47
C TYR A 102 4.87 0.86 5.42
N VAL A 103 5.90 0.62 4.61
CA VAL A 103 5.86 -0.32 3.47
C VAL A 103 5.55 -1.72 3.96
N PHE A 104 6.22 -2.20 5.00
CA PHE A 104 6.02 -3.55 5.51
C PHE A 104 4.53 -3.85 5.78
N VAL A 105 3.87 -2.95 6.52
CA VAL A 105 2.47 -3.14 6.91
C VAL A 105 1.51 -2.91 5.73
N HIS A 106 1.81 -1.93 4.87
CA HIS A 106 1.01 -1.65 3.68
C HIS A 106 1.00 -2.85 2.70
N GLU A 107 2.18 -3.35 2.34
CA GLU A 107 2.31 -4.48 1.41
C GLU A 107 1.80 -5.80 2.03
N PHE A 108 1.89 -5.94 3.35
CA PHE A 108 1.21 -7.04 4.04
C PHE A 108 -0.30 -6.93 3.93
N GLY A 109 -0.88 -5.72 3.96
CA GLY A 109 -2.29 -5.48 3.70
C GLY A 109 -2.76 -6.06 2.36
N HIS A 110 -1.99 -5.87 1.29
CA HIS A 110 -2.25 -6.48 -0.01
C HIS A 110 -2.10 -8.01 0.02
N SER A 111 -0.93 -8.49 0.43
CA SER A 111 -0.58 -9.91 0.32
C SER A 111 -1.39 -10.83 1.23
N PHE A 112 -1.74 -10.35 2.43
CA PHE A 112 -2.49 -11.11 3.44
C PHE A 112 -4.00 -10.90 3.32
N ALA A 113 -4.47 -9.64 3.23
CA ALA A 113 -5.89 -9.32 3.34
C ALA A 113 -6.58 -8.97 2.02
N GLY A 114 -5.84 -8.95 0.90
CA GLY A 114 -6.39 -8.62 -0.41
C GLY A 114 -6.96 -7.20 -0.46
N LEU A 115 -6.38 -6.28 0.32
CA LEU A 115 -6.79 -4.88 0.30
C LEU A 115 -6.35 -4.24 -1.02
N GLY A 116 -7.20 -3.41 -1.60
CA GLY A 116 -6.84 -2.54 -2.72
C GLY A 116 -6.13 -1.29 -2.22
N ASP A 117 -5.35 -0.67 -3.11
CA ASP A 117 -4.83 0.67 -2.85
C ASP A 117 -5.95 1.69 -2.83
N GLU A 118 -5.96 2.54 -1.81
CA GLU A 118 -6.96 3.59 -1.67
C GLU A 118 -6.49 4.91 -2.30
N TYR A 119 -5.19 5.06 -2.58
CA TYR A 119 -4.70 6.23 -3.31
C TYR A 119 -5.07 6.16 -4.79
N TYR A 120 -5.26 7.33 -5.39
CA TYR A 120 -5.75 7.47 -6.76
C TYR A 120 -4.85 8.30 -7.69
N SER A 121 -3.77 8.87 -7.17
CA SER A 121 -2.92 9.83 -7.88
C SER A 121 -1.55 9.28 -8.28
N SER A 122 -1.29 8.00 -8.08
CA SER A 122 -0.02 7.36 -8.41
C SER A 122 0.08 6.98 -9.89
N ASN A 123 1.29 7.06 -10.45
CA ASN A 123 1.59 6.39 -11.71
C ASN A 123 1.50 4.87 -11.51
N VAL A 124 0.59 4.21 -12.22
CA VAL A 124 0.47 2.75 -12.27
C VAL A 124 1.03 2.18 -13.56
N ALA A 125 1.51 0.93 -13.51
CA ALA A 125 1.87 0.17 -14.71
C ALA A 125 0.65 -0.37 -15.46
N TYR A 126 -0.52 -0.34 -14.82
CA TYR A 126 -1.73 -0.99 -15.31
C TYR A 126 -2.69 0.03 -15.91
N THR A 127 -2.90 -0.04 -17.21
CA THR A 127 -4.02 0.65 -17.89
C THR A 127 -5.31 -0.10 -17.55
N ASP A 128 -6.37 0.61 -17.17
CA ASP A 128 -7.70 0.04 -16.88
C ASP A 128 -7.74 -1.08 -15.82
N PHE A 129 -6.90 -0.99 -14.78
CA PHE A 129 -6.82 -1.99 -13.70
C PHE A 129 -8.19 -2.31 -13.07
N TYR A 130 -9.03 -1.30 -12.90
CA TYR A 130 -10.44 -1.44 -12.56
C TYR A 130 -11.30 -0.92 -13.72
N PRO A 131 -11.90 -1.81 -14.53
CA PRO A 131 -12.77 -1.39 -15.61
C PRO A 131 -13.98 -0.59 -15.09
N PRO A 132 -14.35 0.54 -15.72
CA PRO A 132 -15.51 1.32 -15.30
C PRO A 132 -16.79 0.48 -15.23
N GLY A 133 -17.54 0.63 -14.13
CA GLY A 133 -18.81 -0.09 -13.92
C GLY A 133 -18.67 -1.53 -13.45
N VAL A 134 -17.44 -2.06 -13.31
CA VAL A 134 -17.19 -3.38 -12.71
C VAL A 134 -16.83 -3.18 -11.24
N GLU A 135 -17.56 -3.87 -10.36
CA GLU A 135 -17.28 -3.82 -8.92
C GLU A 135 -15.93 -4.53 -8.63
N PRO A 136 -14.96 -3.84 -7.99
CA PRO A 136 -13.71 -4.48 -7.56
C PRO A 136 -13.99 -5.66 -6.62
N TRP A 137 -13.08 -6.62 -6.51
CA TRP A 137 -13.26 -7.72 -5.54
C TRP A 137 -12.70 -7.36 -4.16
N GLU A 138 -11.78 -6.40 -4.12
CA GLU A 138 -11.12 -5.90 -2.93
C GLU A 138 -12.15 -5.31 -1.95
N PRO A 139 -12.00 -5.54 -0.64
CA PRO A 139 -13.04 -5.22 0.33
C PRO A 139 -13.10 -3.73 0.70
N ASN A 140 -12.05 -2.96 0.43
CA ASN A 140 -11.88 -1.55 0.86
C ASN A 140 -11.96 -0.54 -0.29
N ILE A 141 -12.42 -0.95 -1.47
CA ILE A 141 -12.74 -0.04 -2.58
C ILE A 141 -14.01 -0.50 -3.28
N THR A 142 -14.75 0.41 -3.91
CA THR A 142 -16.00 0.11 -4.61
C THR A 142 -16.20 0.97 -5.85
N ALA A 143 -16.87 0.44 -6.87
CA ALA A 143 -17.34 1.22 -8.01
C ALA A 143 -18.67 1.95 -7.70
N LEU A 144 -19.30 1.60 -6.57
CA LEU A 144 -20.54 2.23 -6.07
C LEU A 144 -21.66 2.25 -7.11
N ALA A 145 -21.81 1.18 -7.89
CA ALA A 145 -22.87 1.08 -8.90
C ALA A 145 -24.28 1.18 -8.29
N ASP A 146 -24.44 0.67 -7.06
CA ASP A 146 -25.65 0.82 -6.24
C ASP A 146 -25.26 1.28 -4.82
N PRO A 147 -25.53 2.55 -4.44
CA PRO A 147 -25.28 3.07 -3.08
C PRO A 147 -25.93 2.25 -1.97
N GLU A 148 -27.06 1.57 -2.25
CA GLU A 148 -27.73 0.73 -1.27
C GLU A 148 -26.99 -0.59 -1.00
N GLN A 149 -26.08 -0.99 -1.89
CA GLN A 149 -25.26 -2.21 -1.81
C GLN A 149 -23.80 -1.91 -1.50
N LEU A 150 -23.50 -0.76 -0.89
CA LEU A 150 -22.15 -0.42 -0.44
C LEU A 150 -21.54 -1.56 0.40
N LYS A 151 -20.35 -2.04 0.01
CA LYS A 151 -19.67 -3.20 0.62
C LYS A 151 -19.56 -3.16 2.14
N TRP A 152 -19.36 -1.97 2.70
CA TRP A 152 -19.19 -1.74 4.13
C TRP A 152 -20.34 -0.94 4.75
N LYS A 153 -21.55 -0.99 4.15
CA LYS A 153 -22.74 -0.27 4.63
C LYS A 153 -23.02 -0.48 6.12
N ALA A 154 -22.78 -1.68 6.65
CA ALA A 154 -22.95 -2.00 8.07
C ALA A 154 -22.04 -1.19 9.03
N LEU A 155 -20.98 -0.55 8.52
CA LEU A 155 -20.06 0.29 9.28
C LEU A 155 -20.33 1.79 9.10
N VAL A 156 -21.25 2.17 8.21
CA VAL A 156 -21.61 3.56 7.93
C VAL A 156 -22.65 4.04 8.94
N GLU A 157 -22.45 5.25 9.47
CA GLU A 157 -23.44 5.87 10.37
C GLU A 157 -24.70 6.31 9.59
N PRO A 158 -25.92 6.21 10.16
CA PRO A 158 -27.16 6.43 9.42
C PRO A 158 -27.31 7.78 8.69
N ASP A 159 -26.63 8.82 9.16
CA ASP A 159 -26.68 10.19 8.63
C ASP A 159 -25.51 10.53 7.70
N THR A 160 -24.60 9.59 7.45
CA THR A 160 -23.48 9.80 6.53
C THR A 160 -23.96 9.64 5.08
N PRO A 161 -23.87 10.69 4.23
CA PRO A 161 -24.32 10.60 2.84
C PRO A 161 -23.42 9.67 2.03
N ILE A 162 -24.00 8.96 1.06
CA ILE A 162 -23.31 8.07 0.12
C ILE A 162 -23.67 8.51 -1.32
N PRO A 163 -22.69 8.93 -2.15
CA PRO A 163 -21.27 9.12 -1.83
C PRO A 163 -21.05 10.22 -0.79
N THR A 164 -19.96 10.10 -0.03
CA THR A 164 -19.64 11.02 1.07
C THR A 164 -18.81 12.19 0.54
N PRO A 165 -19.31 13.44 0.63
CA PRO A 165 -18.61 14.57 0.07
C PRO A 165 -17.39 14.93 0.92
N TRP A 166 -16.31 15.30 0.25
CA TRP A 166 -15.08 15.78 0.85
C TRP A 166 -14.40 16.81 -0.07
N ASP A 167 -13.50 17.62 0.47
CA ASP A 167 -12.78 18.66 -0.27
C ASP A 167 -11.66 18.07 -1.16
N LYS A 168 -12.07 17.23 -2.12
CA LYS A 168 -11.18 16.56 -3.07
C LYS A 168 -10.40 17.56 -3.92
N ALA A 169 -11.05 18.63 -4.37
CA ALA A 169 -10.43 19.66 -5.18
C ALA A 169 -9.24 20.33 -4.46
N ALA A 170 -9.39 20.66 -3.17
CA ALA A 170 -8.26 21.17 -2.39
C ALA A 170 -7.15 20.12 -2.23
N TYR A 171 -7.49 18.85 -2.02
CA TYR A 171 -6.50 17.78 -1.88
C TYR A 171 -5.72 17.57 -3.18
N ASP A 172 -6.41 17.54 -4.31
CA ASP A 172 -5.83 17.42 -5.65
C ASP A 172 -4.92 18.62 -5.96
N SER A 173 -5.24 19.83 -5.51
CA SER A 173 -4.37 20.99 -5.68
C SER A 173 -3.02 20.84 -4.97
N LEU A 174 -3.00 20.25 -3.77
CA LEU A 174 -1.78 19.95 -3.02
C LEU A 174 -0.98 18.85 -3.71
N GLU A 175 -1.65 17.84 -4.25
CA GLU A 175 -1.03 16.76 -5.00
C GLU A 175 -0.38 17.26 -6.30
N GLN A 176 -1.02 18.20 -7.01
CA GLN A 176 -0.43 18.87 -8.16
C GLN A 176 0.81 19.71 -7.80
N LEU A 177 0.86 20.31 -6.61
CA LEU A 177 2.07 20.97 -6.12
C LEU A 177 3.18 19.95 -5.85
N ARG A 178 2.83 18.77 -5.33
CA ARG A 178 3.76 17.66 -5.06
C ARG A 178 4.46 17.18 -6.33
N THR A 179 3.72 17.01 -7.42
CA THR A 179 4.28 16.52 -8.69
C THR A 179 5.23 17.51 -9.36
N LYS A 180 5.12 18.81 -9.03
CA LYS A 180 5.94 19.90 -9.56
C LYS A 180 7.20 20.18 -8.75
N ILE A 181 7.45 19.47 -7.64
CA ILE A 181 8.67 19.70 -6.85
C ILE A 181 9.91 19.21 -7.63
N PRO A 182 10.90 20.08 -7.89
CA PRO A 182 12.17 19.67 -8.50
C PRO A 182 12.89 18.58 -7.67
N ARG A 183 13.52 17.63 -8.36
CA ARG A 183 14.24 16.49 -7.73
C ARG A 183 15.76 16.63 -7.75
N ASP A 184 16.26 17.75 -8.27
CA ASP A 184 17.67 18.11 -8.40
C ASP A 184 18.31 18.44 -7.04
N ASN A 185 17.54 18.98 -6.09
CA ASN A 185 17.97 19.21 -4.71
C ASN A 185 17.21 18.29 -3.73
N PRO A 186 17.84 17.20 -3.23
CA PRO A 186 17.18 16.26 -2.32
C PRO A 186 16.75 16.86 -0.97
N GLU A 187 17.43 17.88 -0.45
CA GLU A 187 17.04 18.53 0.81
C GLU A 187 15.81 19.40 0.63
N GLU A 188 15.80 20.24 -0.40
CA GLU A 188 14.63 21.06 -0.71
C GLU A 188 13.42 20.21 -1.10
N TYR A 189 13.64 19.16 -1.90
CA TYR A 189 12.61 18.20 -2.27
C TYR A 189 11.94 17.62 -1.02
N ARG A 190 12.74 17.17 -0.05
CA ARG A 190 12.23 16.62 1.22
C ARG A 190 11.47 17.65 2.04
N ARG A 191 12.00 18.87 2.19
CA ARG A 191 11.33 19.94 2.94
C ARG A 191 9.95 20.26 2.35
N ARG A 192 9.88 20.45 1.04
CA ARG A 192 8.63 20.78 0.34
C ARG A 192 7.62 19.62 0.36
N LEU A 193 8.11 18.38 0.26
CA LEU A 193 7.25 17.20 0.43
C LEU A 193 6.62 17.16 1.83
N ASP A 194 7.43 17.36 2.88
CA ASP A 194 6.96 17.38 4.27
C ASP A 194 5.93 18.49 4.52
N GLU A 195 6.16 19.70 3.99
CA GLU A 195 5.20 20.80 4.04
C GLU A 195 3.86 20.45 3.38
N ILE A 196 3.88 19.88 2.18
CA ILE A 196 2.67 19.46 1.47
C ILE A 196 1.94 18.35 2.24
N GLN A 197 2.68 17.36 2.74
CA GLN A 197 2.10 16.27 3.52
C GLN A 197 1.41 16.81 4.79
N LYS A 198 2.02 17.77 5.49
CA LYS A 198 1.40 18.44 6.64
C LYS A 198 0.12 19.18 6.25
N GLN A 199 0.11 19.89 5.13
CA GLN A 199 -1.10 20.56 4.62
C GLN A 199 -2.19 19.55 4.25
N GLN A 200 -1.85 18.41 3.64
CA GLN A 200 -2.78 17.32 3.36
C GLN A 200 -3.38 16.77 4.66
N VAL A 201 -2.57 16.55 5.70
CA VAL A 201 -3.08 16.10 7.01
C VAL A 201 -4.10 17.09 7.57
N VAL A 202 -3.75 18.37 7.63
CA VAL A 202 -4.64 19.43 8.15
C VAL A 202 -5.94 19.49 7.34
N LEU A 203 -5.84 19.37 6.00
CA LEU A 203 -6.97 19.34 5.10
C LEU A 203 -7.90 18.14 5.37
N LEU A 204 -7.36 16.94 5.60
CA LEU A 204 -8.17 15.76 5.89
C LEU A 204 -8.86 15.87 7.26
N HIS A 205 -8.13 16.33 8.28
CA HIS A 205 -8.65 16.46 9.65
C HIS A 205 -9.76 17.53 9.80
N ARG A 206 -9.79 18.55 8.94
CA ARG A 206 -10.84 19.59 8.96
C ARG A 206 -12.11 19.20 8.21
N GLN A 207 -12.14 18.06 7.52
CA GLN A 207 -13.32 17.63 6.75
C GLN A 207 -14.51 17.36 7.67
N LYS A 208 -15.72 17.67 7.19
CA LYS A 208 -16.98 17.43 7.93
C LYS A 208 -17.12 15.97 8.39
N TYR A 209 -16.70 15.02 7.55
CA TYR A 209 -16.80 13.58 7.80
C TYR A 209 -15.46 12.96 8.22
N TRP A 210 -14.54 13.76 8.78
CA TRP A 210 -13.33 13.22 9.40
C TRP A 210 -13.69 12.20 10.50
N GLY A 211 -13.01 11.06 10.49
CA GLY A 211 -13.28 9.99 11.45
C GLY A 211 -14.51 9.13 11.16
N LYS A 212 -15.26 9.39 10.08
CA LYS A 212 -16.47 8.66 9.70
C LYS A 212 -16.20 7.69 8.56
N VAL A 213 -16.82 6.51 8.63
CA VAL A 213 -16.86 5.56 7.52
C VAL A 213 -17.91 6.05 6.51
N GLY A 214 -17.51 6.18 5.26
CA GLY A 214 -18.35 6.68 4.17
C GLY A 214 -17.93 6.07 2.84
N ALA A 215 -18.24 6.75 1.73
CA ALA A 215 -17.75 6.41 0.40
C ALA A 215 -17.12 7.66 -0.23
N PHE A 216 -15.82 7.84 -0.04
CA PHE A 216 -15.07 9.02 -0.50
C PHE A 216 -14.50 8.77 -1.88
N GLU A 217 -14.84 9.62 -2.85
CA GLU A 217 -14.40 9.46 -4.23
C GLU A 217 -12.88 9.57 -4.36
N GLY A 218 -12.30 8.74 -5.24
CA GLY A 218 -10.87 8.59 -5.45
C GLY A 218 -10.35 7.36 -4.71
N ALA A 219 -10.10 6.28 -5.45
CA ALA A 219 -9.51 5.05 -4.95
C ALA A 219 -8.94 4.21 -6.09
N GLY A 220 -8.13 3.20 -5.78
CA GLY A 220 -7.72 2.19 -6.76
C GLY A 220 -7.07 2.79 -8.00
N TYR A 221 -6.23 3.81 -7.84
CA TYR A 221 -5.57 4.52 -8.94
C TYR A 221 -6.51 5.29 -9.90
N SER A 222 -7.82 5.34 -9.60
CA SER A 222 -8.80 6.12 -10.34
C SER A 222 -9.25 7.33 -9.54
N SER A 223 -9.10 8.52 -10.13
CA SER A 223 -9.48 9.77 -9.48
C SER A 223 -10.99 10.00 -9.40
N THR A 224 -11.77 9.29 -10.20
CA THR A 224 -13.23 9.35 -10.24
C THR A 224 -13.83 7.96 -10.43
N GLY A 225 -15.10 7.77 -10.04
CA GLY A 225 -15.84 6.52 -10.25
C GLY A 225 -15.45 5.34 -9.36
N LEU A 226 -14.38 5.47 -8.56
CA LEU A 226 -14.06 4.54 -7.47
C LEU A 226 -14.07 5.29 -6.12
N TYR A 227 -14.45 4.58 -5.07
CA TYR A 227 -14.62 5.12 -3.73
C TYR A 227 -13.89 4.27 -2.70
N ARG A 228 -13.33 4.94 -1.67
CA ARG A 228 -12.69 4.34 -0.50
C ARG A 228 -13.52 4.59 0.77
N PRO A 229 -13.36 3.79 1.82
CA PRO A 229 -14.19 3.84 3.02
C PRO A 229 -13.90 5.02 3.95
N PHE A 230 -12.71 5.60 3.86
CA PHE A 230 -12.22 6.57 4.84
C PHE A 230 -11.36 7.65 4.20
N LEU A 231 -11.27 8.81 4.86
CA LEU A 231 -10.47 9.92 4.36
C LEU A 231 -8.96 9.66 4.42
N ASP A 232 -8.50 8.87 5.39
CA ASP A 232 -7.10 8.49 5.56
C ASP A 232 -6.98 7.03 6.03
N CYS A 233 -6.00 6.31 5.50
CA CYS A 233 -5.79 4.90 5.78
C CYS A 233 -4.32 4.55 5.48
N ARG A 234 -3.83 3.46 6.08
CA ARG A 234 -2.55 2.83 5.71
C ARG A 234 -2.48 2.50 4.21
N MET A 235 -3.63 2.22 3.58
CA MET A 235 -3.74 1.96 2.13
C MET A 235 -3.86 3.23 1.28
N PHE A 236 -3.93 4.42 1.89
CA PHE A 236 -4.10 5.71 1.19
C PHE A 236 -2.85 6.58 1.28
N SER A 237 -2.44 6.96 2.50
CA SER A 237 -1.38 7.95 2.71
C SER A 237 -0.03 7.30 2.89
N LEU A 238 1.01 7.92 2.32
CA LEU A 238 2.41 7.59 2.59
C LEU A 238 2.86 8.12 3.97
N ARG A 239 2.27 7.60 5.05
CA ARG A 239 2.45 8.05 6.44
C ARG A 239 2.17 6.91 7.41
N LEU A 240 2.69 6.99 8.64
CA LEU A 240 2.33 6.05 9.72
C LEU A 240 0.94 6.39 10.28
N VAL A 241 -0.09 5.91 9.58
CA VAL A 241 -1.49 5.93 10.03
C VAL A 241 -1.99 4.49 10.16
N ASP A 242 -3.04 4.29 10.94
CA ASP A 242 -3.66 2.97 11.08
C ASP A 242 -4.48 2.59 9.85
N PHE A 243 -4.78 1.30 9.70
CA PHE A 243 -5.86 0.85 8.81
C PHE A 243 -7.19 1.44 9.28
N ASP A 244 -8.03 1.86 8.33
CA ASP A 244 -9.37 2.36 8.64
C ASP A 244 -10.31 1.22 9.15
N PRO A 245 -11.51 1.52 9.67
CA PRO A 245 -12.43 0.51 10.19
C PRO A 245 -12.76 -0.64 9.21
N VAL A 246 -12.87 -0.37 7.92
CA VAL A 246 -13.19 -1.35 6.86
C VAL A 246 -11.99 -2.23 6.56
N CYS A 247 -10.79 -1.66 6.38
CA CYS A 247 -9.56 -2.45 6.26
C CYS A 247 -9.34 -3.33 7.50
N ARG A 248 -9.54 -2.81 8.72
CA ARG A 248 -9.44 -3.61 9.95
C ARG A 248 -10.46 -4.74 10.00
N ALA A 249 -11.69 -4.51 9.55
CA ALA A 249 -12.71 -5.56 9.47
C ALA A 249 -12.33 -6.64 8.46
N ALA A 250 -11.81 -6.25 7.29
CA ALA A 250 -11.31 -7.19 6.28
C ALA A 250 -10.15 -8.04 6.80
N ILE A 251 -9.15 -7.43 7.44
CA ILE A 251 -8.02 -8.13 8.07
C ILE A 251 -8.52 -9.11 9.13
N ARG A 252 -9.47 -8.70 10.00
CA ARG A 252 -10.05 -9.60 11.01
C ARG A 252 -10.73 -10.81 10.38
N ARG A 253 -11.55 -10.61 9.34
CA ARG A 253 -12.20 -11.72 8.61
C ARG A 253 -11.18 -12.69 8.03
N MET A 254 -10.06 -12.19 7.51
CA MET A 254 -8.99 -13.04 6.98
C MET A 254 -8.28 -13.83 8.08
N ILE A 255 -8.03 -13.22 9.25
CA ILE A 255 -7.50 -13.95 10.40
C ILE A 255 -8.49 -15.03 10.85
N ASP A 256 -9.78 -14.70 10.99
CA ASP A 256 -10.82 -15.65 11.41
C ASP A 256 -10.98 -16.81 10.42
N PHE A 257 -10.75 -16.56 9.13
CA PHE A 257 -10.78 -17.60 8.10
C PHE A 257 -9.65 -18.64 8.30
N TYR A 258 -8.42 -18.18 8.54
CA TYR A 258 -7.25 -19.07 8.64
C TYR A 258 -6.99 -19.64 10.04
N ALA A 259 -7.36 -18.93 11.10
CA ALA A 259 -7.04 -19.27 12.49
C ALA A 259 -8.30 -19.63 13.30
N HIS A 260 -9.03 -20.65 12.82
CA HIS A 260 -10.21 -21.22 13.47
C HIS A 260 -9.86 -22.35 14.44
#